data_AF-A0A067PJH4-F1
#
_entry.id   AF-A0A067PJH4-F1
#
_cell.length_a   1.000
_cell.length_b   1.000
_cell.length_c   1.000
_cell.angle_alpha   90.00
_cell.angle_beta   90.00
_cell.angle_gamma   90.00
#
_symmetry.space_group_name_H-M   'P 1'
#
loop_
_entity.id
_entity.type
_entity.pdbx_description
1 polymer ?
#
loop_
_entity_poly.entity_id
_entity_poly.type
_entity_poly.pdbx_seq_one_letter_code
_entity_poly.pdbx_strand_id
1 'polypeptide(L)'
;QNVIERIFGVMKWQWRILVLPPEYGMDIQTRIPAALCAIHNFIRRFDPDYIDANKFQGDLLDEDNDVAWGDLAEGPANAAERARANTRRDRIALEMWEDYKRLLAEWGETVPMDVD
;
A
#
# COMPACT_ATOMS: atom_id res chain seq x y z
N GLN A 1 6.50 2.67 20.50
CA GLN A 1 5.26 2.89 19.74
C GLN A 1 5.53 3.95 18.68
N ASN A 2 5.31 3.63 17.41
CA ASN A 2 5.71 4.46 16.28
C ASN A 2 4.62 5.50 15.97
N VAL A 3 4.96 6.78 16.00
CA VAL A 3 4.00 7.88 15.74
C VAL A 3 3.43 7.79 14.33
N ILE A 4 4.23 7.29 13.40
CA ILE A 4 3.89 7.12 11.99
C ILE A 4 2.78 6.06 11.82
N GLU A 5 2.93 4.90 12.46
CA GLU A 5 1.93 3.82 12.43
C GLU A 5 0.60 4.30 13.02
N ARG A 6 0.63 5.07 14.11
CA ARG A 6 -0.58 5.63 14.71
C ARG A 6 -1.33 6.55 13.75
N ILE A 7 -0.61 7.41 13.03
CA ILE A 7 -1.22 8.32 12.05
C ILE A 7 -1.84 7.54 10.89
N PHE A 8 -1.12 6.55 10.36
CA PHE A 8 -1.65 5.72 9.27
C PHE A 8 -2.85 4.88 9.70
N GLY A 9 -2.86 4.40 10.95
CA GLY A 9 -4.03 3.74 11.53
C GLY A 9 -5.26 4.65 11.49
N VAL A 10 -5.16 5.86 12.05
CA VAL A 10 -6.30 6.80 12.11
C VAL A 10 -6.84 7.07 10.71
N MET A 11 -5.93 7.24 9.75
CA MET A 11 -6.28 7.48 8.35
C MET A 11 -6.99 6.29 7.70
N LYS A 12 -6.56 5.05 7.96
CA LYS A 12 -7.20 3.84 7.40
C LYS A 12 -8.60 3.61 7.95
N TRP A 13 -8.81 3.82 9.25
CA TRP A 13 -10.14 3.73 9.86
C TRP A 13 -11.09 4.80 9.35
N GLN A 14 -10.62 6.05 9.26
CA GLN A 14 -11.43 7.15 8.76
C GLN A 14 -11.76 6.98 7.27
N TRP A 15 -10.83 6.44 6.48
CA TRP A 15 -10.94 6.36 5.03
C TRP A 15 -10.76 4.92 4.54
N ARG A 16 -11.86 4.16 4.48
CA ARG A 16 -11.88 2.76 3.99
C ARG A 16 -11.27 2.57 2.59
N ILE A 17 -11.19 3.62 1.77
CA ILE A 17 -10.50 3.60 0.47
C ILE A 17 -9.01 3.26 0.58
N LEU A 18 -8.40 3.42 1.75
CA LEU A 18 -7.01 3.02 2.03
C LEU A 18 -6.86 1.54 2.42
N VAL A 19 -7.98 0.87 2.72
CA VAL A 19 -8.04 -0.54 3.12
C VAL A 19 -8.48 -1.42 1.95
N LEU A 20 -9.31 -0.87 1.05
CA LEU A 20 -9.77 -1.57 -0.13
C LEU A 20 -8.70 -1.54 -1.25
N PRO A 21 -8.56 -2.64 -2.03
CA PRO A 21 -7.69 -2.63 -3.20
C PRO A 21 -8.15 -1.54 -4.18
N PRO A 22 -7.30 -0.56 -4.52
CA PRO A 22 -7.70 0.49 -5.44
C PRO A 22 -7.81 -0.07 -6.87
N GLU A 23 -9.01 0.01 -7.47
CA GLU A 23 -9.25 -0.25 -8.89
C GLU A 23 -8.78 0.92 -9.79
N TYR A 24 -8.20 1.95 -9.18
CA TYR A 24 -7.74 3.17 -9.85
C TYR A 24 -6.36 2.99 -10.50
N GLY A 25 -6.10 3.72 -11.59
CA GLY A 25 -4.76 3.81 -12.17
C GLY A 25 -3.72 4.40 -11.19
N MET A 26 -2.44 4.08 -11.39
CA MET A 26 -1.34 4.52 -10.51
C MET A 26 -1.25 6.05 -10.38
N ASP A 27 -1.59 6.77 -11.44
CA ASP A 27 -1.66 8.23 -11.50
C ASP A 27 -2.70 8.81 -10.52
N ILE A 28 -3.78 8.08 -10.27
CA ILE A 28 -4.82 8.42 -9.29
C ILE A 28 -4.40 7.95 -7.90
N GLN A 29 -3.90 6.71 -7.77
CA GLN A 29 -3.48 6.13 -6.49
C GLN A 29 -2.46 7.00 -5.76
N THR A 30 -1.50 7.57 -6.47
CA THR A 30 -0.47 8.45 -5.90
C THR A 30 -1.02 9.77 -5.33
N ARG A 31 -2.19 10.22 -5.79
CA ARG A 31 -2.83 11.47 -5.33
C ARG A 31 -3.72 11.26 -4.11
N ILE A 32 -4.22 10.04 -3.91
CA ILE A 32 -5.16 9.70 -2.82
C ILE A 32 -4.58 10.05 -1.44
N PRO A 33 -3.34 9.64 -1.06
CA PRO A 33 -2.82 9.94 0.27
C PRO A 33 -2.75 11.44 0.58
N ALA A 34 -2.26 12.24 -0.38
CA ALA A 34 -2.15 13.68 -0.20
C ALA A 34 -3.52 14.35 -0.08
N ALA A 35 -4.50 13.93 -0.89
CA ALA A 35 -5.87 14.45 -0.83
C ALA A 35 -6.54 14.13 0.50
N LEU A 36 -6.43 12.89 0.98
CA LEU A 36 -6.99 12.48 2.27
C LEU A 36 -6.33 13.22 3.43
N CYS A 37 -5.01 13.43 3.41
CA CYS A 37 -4.32 14.24 4.40
C CYS A 37 -4.83 15.69 4.41
N ALA A 38 -5.08 16.29 3.25
CA ALA A 38 -5.62 17.64 3.15
C ALA A 38 -7.04 17.72 3.72
N ILE A 39 -7.91 16.75 3.40
CA ILE A 39 -9.27 16.66 3.93
C ILE A 39 -9.27 16.42 5.44
N HIS A 40 -8.43 15.52 5.93
CA HIS A 40 -8.26 15.25 7.36
C HIS A 40 -7.84 16.52 8.11
N ASN A 41 -6.86 17.25 7.59
CA ASN A 41 -6.41 18.51 8.17
C ASN A 41 -7.50 19.59 8.14
N PHE A 42 -8.29 19.64 7.07
CA PHE A 42 -9.42 20.56 6.95
C PHE A 42 -10.46 20.26 8.03
N ILE A 43 -10.91 19.01 8.13
CA ILE A 43 -11.90 18.58 9.13
C ILE A 43 -11.39 18.91 10.53
N ARG A 44 -10.15 18.52 10.86
CA ARG A 44 -9.56 18.77 12.19
C ARG A 44 -9.48 20.26 12.55
N ARG A 45 -9.36 21.14 11.55
CA ARG A 45 -9.29 22.59 11.77
C ARG A 45 -10.65 23.20 12.11
N PHE A 46 -11.73 22.67 11.55
CA PHE A 46 -13.08 23.24 11.67
C PHE A 46 -13.99 22.46 12.61
N ASP A 47 -13.68 21.19 12.85
CA ASP A 47 -14.38 20.29 13.76
C ASP A 47 -13.36 19.35 14.42
N PRO A 48 -12.67 19.83 15.48
CA PRO A 48 -11.61 19.06 16.15
C PRO A 48 -12.13 17.82 16.89
N ASP A 49 -13.43 17.79 17.21
CA ASP A 49 -14.08 16.69 17.94
C ASP A 49 -14.68 15.63 17.00
N TYR A 50 -14.71 15.90 15.68
CA TYR A 50 -15.20 14.98 14.66
C TYR A 50 -14.50 13.61 14.69
N ILE A 51 -13.20 13.62 14.98
CA ILE A 51 -12.38 12.41 15.07
C ILE A 51 -11.92 12.26 16.52
N ASP A 52 -12.64 11.44 17.28
CA ASP A 52 -12.18 11.02 18.59
C ASP A 52 -11.05 9.99 18.43
N ALA A 53 -9.81 10.49 18.40
CA ALA A 53 -8.61 9.68 18.34
C ALA A 53 -8.46 8.72 19.54
N ASN A 54 -9.16 8.95 20.65
CA ASN A 54 -9.15 8.03 21.79
C ASN A 54 -10.07 6.83 21.56
N LYS A 55 -11.21 7.02 20.87
CA LYS A 55 -12.08 5.91 20.41
C LYS A 55 -11.32 4.97 19.46
N PHE A 56 -10.51 5.55 18.60
CA PHE A 56 -9.69 4.83 17.63
C PHE A 56 -8.69 3.85 18.28
N GLN A 57 -8.18 4.15 19.48
CA GLN A 57 -7.25 3.26 20.17
C GLN A 57 -7.92 1.98 20.71
N GLY A 58 -9.25 1.97 20.87
CA GLY A 58 -10.03 0.78 21.22
C GLY A 58 -10.40 -0.08 20.01
N ASP A 59 -10.80 0.55 18.91
CA ASP A 59 -11.29 -0.10 17.67
C ASP A 59 -10.17 -0.77 16.85
N LEU A 60 -8.92 -0.26 16.93
CA LEU A 60 -7.75 -0.86 16.27
C LEU A 60 -7.43 -2.29 16.72
N LEU A 61 -7.94 -2.70 17.89
CA LEU A 61 -7.73 -4.04 18.41
C LEU A 61 -8.72 -5.05 17.81
N ASP A 62 -9.77 -4.58 17.13
CA ASP A 62 -10.88 -5.37 16.57
C ASP A 62 -10.88 -5.43 15.03
N GLU A 63 -9.91 -4.82 14.33
CA GLU A 63 -9.73 -5.01 12.88
C GLU A 63 -9.22 -6.44 12.58
N ASP A 64 -10.19 -7.35 12.49
CA ASP A 64 -10.26 -8.52 11.61
C ASP A 64 -8.90 -9.13 11.22
N ASN A 65 -8.35 -9.92 12.16
CA ASN A 65 -7.18 -10.79 11.96
C ASN A 65 -7.44 -11.95 10.96
N ASP A 66 -8.58 -11.99 10.27
CA ASP A 66 -8.99 -13.14 9.45
C ASP A 66 -8.47 -13.10 8.00
N VAL A 67 -7.76 -12.03 7.63
CA VAL A 67 -6.94 -12.03 6.42
C VAL A 67 -5.50 -12.24 6.87
N ALA A 68 -4.95 -13.42 6.57
CA ALA A 68 -3.56 -13.77 6.84
C ALA A 68 -2.57 -12.92 6.02
N TRP A 69 -2.55 -11.61 6.27
CA TRP A 69 -1.44 -10.74 5.93
C TRP A 69 -0.30 -11.19 6.85
N GLY A 70 0.71 -11.84 6.27
CA GLY A 70 1.84 -12.34 7.04
C GLY A 70 2.42 -11.28 7.97
N ASP A 71 2.92 -11.73 9.13
CA ASP A 71 3.46 -10.83 10.16
C ASP A 71 4.44 -9.81 9.57
N LEU A 72 4.14 -8.54 9.76
CA LEU A 72 5.09 -7.47 9.51
C LEU A 72 6.21 -7.60 10.54
N ALA A 73 7.45 -7.72 10.06
CA ALA A 73 8.61 -7.78 10.95
C ALA A 73 8.69 -6.50 11.80
N GLU A 74 8.73 -6.66 13.12
CA GLU A 74 8.95 -5.54 14.05
C GLU A 74 10.42 -5.08 13.94
N GLY A 75 10.64 -3.95 13.26
CA GLY A 75 11.94 -3.29 13.16
C GLY A 75 12.45 -3.05 11.74
N PRO A 76 13.57 -2.32 11.57
CA PRO A 76 14.17 -2.11 10.26
C PRO A 76 14.64 -3.45 9.67
N ALA A 77 14.26 -3.72 8.43
CA ALA A 77 14.64 -4.95 7.73
C ALA A 77 16.17 -5.13 7.74
N ASN A 78 16.64 -6.29 8.18
CA ASN A 78 18.06 -6.58 8.15
C ASN A 78 18.53 -6.79 6.69
N ALA A 79 19.84 -6.67 6.44
CA ALA A 79 20.39 -6.77 5.09
C ALA A 79 20.06 -8.11 4.40
N ALA A 80 19.94 -9.19 5.17
CA ALA A 80 19.61 -10.52 4.67
C ALA A 80 18.12 -10.63 4.25
N GLU A 81 17.20 -10.04 5.01
CA GLU A 81 15.78 -9.94 4.67
C GLU A 81 15.58 -9.12 3.41
N ARG A 82 16.28 -7.98 3.30
CA ARG A 82 16.24 -7.15 2.11
C ARG A 82 16.75 -7.89 0.88
N ALA A 83 17.85 -8.65 1.02
CA ALA A 83 18.36 -9.49 -0.06
C ALA A 83 17.32 -10.55 -0.49
N ARG A 84 16.71 -11.26 0.46
CA ARG A 84 15.66 -12.25 0.17
C ARG A 84 14.45 -11.64 -0.53
N ALA A 85 13.99 -10.48 -0.05
CA ALA A 85 12.86 -9.75 -0.63
C ALA A 85 13.17 -9.28 -2.06
N ASN A 86 14.38 -8.76 -2.31
CA ASN A 86 14.83 -8.38 -3.65
C ASN A 86 14.86 -9.58 -4.58
N THR A 87 15.47 -10.70 -4.17
CA THR A 87 15.48 -11.93 -4.99
C THR A 87 14.06 -12.41 -5.31
N ARG A 88 13.15 -12.35 -4.34
CA ARG A 88 11.75 -12.72 -4.56
C ARG A 88 11.08 -11.79 -5.58
N ARG A 89 11.33 -10.49 -5.47
CA ARG A 89 10.80 -9.47 -6.38
C ARG A 89 11.34 -9.65 -7.80
N ASP A 90 12.65 -9.84 -7.96
CA ASP A 90 13.29 -10.02 -9.26
C ASP A 90 12.80 -11.28 -9.96
N ARG A 91 12.60 -12.37 -9.21
CA ARG A 91 12.00 -13.60 -9.75
C ARG A 91 10.58 -13.37 -10.27
N ILE A 92 9.74 -12.64 -9.54
CA ILE A 92 8.38 -12.31 -9.99
C ILE A 92 8.43 -11.44 -11.25
N ALA A 93 9.30 -10.42 -11.26
CA ALA A 93 9.47 -9.56 -12.43
C ALA A 93 9.91 -10.34 -13.68
N LEU A 94 10.83 -11.30 -13.51
CA LEU A 94 11.27 -12.18 -14.59
C LEU A 94 10.13 -13.08 -15.09
N GLU A 95 9.36 -13.68 -14.17
CA GLU A 95 8.21 -14.52 -14.54
C GLU A 95 7.16 -13.71 -15.32
N MET A 96 6.81 -12.52 -14.85
CA MET A 96 5.89 -11.61 -15.53
C MET A 96 6.41 -11.18 -16.90
N TRP A 97 7.71 -10.94 -17.03
CA TRP A 97 8.35 -10.59 -18.30
C TRP A 97 8.28 -11.73 -19.32
N GLU A 98 8.55 -12.97 -18.89
CA GLU A 98 8.42 -14.14 -19.76
C GLU A 98 6.97 -14.42 -20.17
N ASP A 99 6.01 -14.19 -19.27
CA ASP A 99 4.58 -14.25 -19.60
C ASP A 99 4.20 -13.19 -20.64
N TYR A 100 4.68 -11.96 -20.47
CA TYR A 100 4.44 -10.87 -21.40
C TYR A 100 5.00 -11.16 -22.81
N LYS A 101 6.23 -11.68 -22.90
CA LYS A 101 6.81 -12.09 -24.19
C LYS A 101 6.00 -13.18 -24.88
N ARG A 102 5.41 -14.11 -24.12
CA ARG A 102 4.50 -15.13 -24.67
C ARG A 102 3.23 -14.51 -25.24
N LEU A 103 2.60 -13.58 -24.51
CA LEU A 103 1.42 -12.86 -24.98
C LEU A 103 1.69 -12.07 -26.27
N LEU A 104 2.84 -11.40 -26.34
CA LEU A 104 3.26 -10.68 -27.55
C LEU A 104 3.46 -11.62 -28.75
N ALA A 105 4.07 -12.79 -28.54
CA ALA A 105 4.22 -13.79 -29.58
C ALA A 105 2.88 -14.34 -30.07
N GLU A 106 1.89 -14.50 -29.18
CA GLU A 106 0.51 -14.89 -29.53
C GLU A 106 -0.22 -13.79 -30.32
N TRP A 107 0.08 -12.53 -30.07
CA TRP A 107 -0.54 -11.38 -30.76
C TRP A 107 0.19 -10.95 -32.04
N GLY A 108 1.30 -11.59 -32.38
CA GLY A 108 2.09 -11.27 -33.58
C GLY A 108 2.84 -9.94 -33.49
N GLU A 109 3.01 -9.39 -32.27
CA GLU A 109 3.78 -8.18 -32.00
C GLU A 109 5.16 -8.52 -31.44
N THR A 110 6.18 -7.75 -31.81
CA THR A 110 7.54 -7.92 -31.27
C THR A 110 7.77 -6.96 -30.10
N VAL A 111 8.43 -7.45 -29.05
CA VAL A 111 8.86 -6.63 -27.91
C VAL A 111 9.62 -5.40 -28.44
N PRO A 112 9.23 -4.17 -28.06
CA PRO A 112 10.05 -3.00 -28.35
C PRO A 112 11.44 -3.23 -27.75
N MET A 113 12.48 -3.21 -28.59
CA MET A 113 13.88 -3.25 -28.12
C MET A 113 14.07 -2.12 -27.12
N ASP A 114 14.30 -2.46 -25.85
CA ASP A 114 14.67 -1.49 -24.83
C ASP A 114 15.96 -0.80 -25.30
N VAL A 115 15.87 0.53 -25.43
CA VAL A 115 17.03 1.41 -25.57
C VAL A 115 17.58 1.58 -24.16
N ASP A 116 18.78 1.06 -23.94
CA ASP A 116 19.57 1.19 -22.71
C ASP A 116 19.58 2.63 -22.14
#